data_AF-A0A1S2RAY7-F1
#
_entry.id   AF-A0A1S2RAY7-F1
#
_cell.length_a   1.000
_cell.length_b   1.000
_cell.length_c   1.000
_cell.angle_alpha   90.00
_cell.angle_beta   90.00
_cell.angle_gamma   90.00
#
_symmetry.space_group_name_H-M   'P 1'
#
loop_
_entity.id
_entity.type
_entity.pdbx_description
1 polymer ?
#
loop_
_entity_poly.entity_id
_entity_poly.type
_entity_poly.pdbx_seq_one_letter_code
_entity_poly.pdbx_strand_id
1 'polypeptide(L)'
;MFSFRGDAHKIYLQLKKASNDDPSFKEIKRLLEIGEIQNFYHSIDTETLKRIYYCMVKEKNGSGMIPILVSTIPWLLVIFAKQLQDFVFQDHSMVWAIFAIISLIILLYSVIIHFYEKSWAAVHIEIIQAILKERKTGQQK
;
A
#
# COMPACT_ATOMS: atom_id res chain seq x y z
N MET A 1 -0.61 13.57 -23.29
CA MET A 1 -1.17 12.21 -23.51
C MET A 1 -1.14 11.46 -22.19
N PHE A 2 -2.28 11.25 -21.54
CA PHE A 2 -2.35 10.42 -20.34
C PHE A 2 -2.11 8.96 -20.76
N SER A 3 -0.93 8.43 -20.41
CA SER A 3 -0.60 7.03 -20.66
C SER A 3 -1.24 6.19 -19.55
N PHE A 4 -2.21 5.34 -19.93
CA PHE A 4 -2.83 4.30 -19.08
C PHE A 4 -1.87 3.18 -18.63
N ARG A 5 -0.56 3.33 -18.86
CA ARG A 5 0.43 2.33 -18.47
C ARG A 5 0.72 2.47 -16.96
N GLY A 6 0.54 1.38 -16.23
CA GLY A 6 0.64 1.31 -14.76
C GLY A 6 2.02 1.68 -14.22
N ASP A 7 2.14 1.72 -12.89
CA ASP A 7 3.31 2.27 -12.20
C ASP A 7 4.63 1.54 -12.51
N ALA A 8 4.59 0.25 -12.82
CA ALA A 8 5.76 -0.50 -13.27
C ALA A 8 6.31 0.03 -14.60
N HIS A 9 5.44 0.40 -15.54
CA HIS A 9 5.85 0.98 -16.81
C HIS A 9 6.46 2.38 -16.62
N LYS A 10 5.96 3.15 -15.65
CA LYS A 10 6.55 4.45 -15.29
C LYS A 10 7.97 4.26 -14.73
N ILE A 11 8.18 3.28 -13.86
CA ILE A 11 9.53 2.91 -13.37
C ILE A 11 10.43 2.55 -14.56
N TYR A 12 9.95 1.67 -15.46
CA TYR A 12 10.72 1.29 -16.64
C TYR A 12 11.13 2.50 -17.49
N LEU A 13 10.23 3.45 -17.73
CA LEU A 13 10.57 4.67 -18.49
C LEU A 13 11.58 5.56 -17.76
N GLN A 14 11.48 5.67 -16.44
CA GLN A 14 12.45 6.41 -15.63
C GLN A 14 13.83 5.76 -15.70
N LEU A 15 13.90 4.44 -15.54
CA LEU A 15 15.14 3.67 -15.68
C LEU A 15 15.70 3.78 -17.09
N LYS A 16 14.87 3.62 -18.13
CA LYS A 16 15.30 3.75 -19.52
C LYS A 16 15.88 5.14 -19.81
N LYS A 17 15.27 6.19 -19.28
CA LYS A 17 15.76 7.56 -19.44
C LYS A 17 17.09 7.74 -18.70
N ALA A 18 17.14 7.38 -17.42
CA ALA A 18 18.35 7.49 -16.62
C ALA A 18 19.50 6.65 -17.17
N SER A 19 19.23 5.47 -17.76
CA SER A 19 20.27 4.60 -18.33
C SER A 19 21.04 5.24 -19.47
N ASN A 20 20.47 6.24 -20.15
CA ASN A 20 21.16 6.98 -21.20
C ASN A 20 22.07 8.08 -20.63
N ASP A 21 21.80 8.56 -19.41
CA ASP A 21 22.48 9.70 -18.78
C ASP A 21 23.46 9.22 -17.68
N ASP A 22 23.03 8.32 -16.79
CA ASP A 22 23.80 7.66 -15.74
C ASP A 22 23.34 6.20 -15.55
N PRO A 23 24.17 5.20 -15.93
CA PRO A 23 23.83 3.78 -15.80
C PRO A 23 23.83 3.28 -14.34
N SER A 24 24.30 4.08 -13.38
CA SER A 24 24.32 3.71 -11.96
C SER A 24 22.98 3.94 -11.25
N PHE A 25 22.05 4.67 -11.88
CA PHE A 25 20.70 4.95 -11.39
C PHE A 25 20.63 5.58 -9.99
N LYS A 26 21.74 6.15 -9.52
CA LYS A 26 21.92 6.61 -8.12
C LYS A 26 20.96 7.73 -7.72
N GLU A 27 20.44 8.49 -8.66
CA GLU A 27 19.55 9.62 -8.39
C GLU A 27 18.05 9.27 -8.45
N ILE A 28 17.70 8.03 -8.79
CA ILE A 28 16.30 7.63 -8.85
C ILE A 28 15.78 7.45 -7.42
N LYS A 29 15.03 8.44 -6.92
CA LYS A 29 14.43 8.48 -5.57
C LYS A 29 13.83 7.14 -5.11
N ARG A 30 13.07 6.47 -5.98
CA ARG A 30 12.42 5.19 -5.65
C ARG A 30 13.42 4.06 -5.43
N LEU A 31 14.55 4.05 -6.14
CA LEU A 31 15.62 3.08 -5.92
C LEU A 31 16.42 3.40 -4.65
N LEU A 32 16.65 4.68 -4.37
CA LEU A 32 17.28 5.11 -3.12
C LEU A 32 16.48 4.66 -1.90
N GLU A 33 15.17 4.89 -1.90
CA GLU A 33 14.27 4.45 -0.82
C GLU A 33 14.34 2.93 -0.60
N ILE A 34 14.31 2.15 -1.67
CA ILE A 34 14.46 0.69 -1.58
C ILE A 34 15.86 0.30 -1.04
N GLY A 35 16.91 1.00 -1.48
CA GLY A 35 18.28 0.78 -0.99
C GLY A 35 18.42 1.09 0.50
N GLU A 36 17.82 2.17 1.00
CA GLU A 36 17.80 2.52 2.42
C GLU A 36 17.11 1.43 3.26
N ILE A 37 15.97 0.92 2.78
CA ILE A 37 15.23 -0.18 3.43
C ILE A 37 16.07 -1.47 3.45
N GLN A 38 16.72 -1.81 2.33
CA GLN A 38 17.62 -2.97 2.25
C GLN A 38 18.76 -2.85 3.25
N ASN A 39 19.46 -1.71 3.27
CA ASN A 39 20.57 -1.44 4.18
C ASN A 39 20.15 -1.56 5.64
N PHE A 40 18.96 -1.04 5.98
CA PHE A 40 18.39 -1.19 7.32
C PHE A 40 18.22 -2.66 7.70
N TYR A 41 17.59 -3.49 6.85
CA TYR A 41 17.39 -4.91 7.16
C TYR A 41 18.68 -5.73 7.14
N HIS A 42 19.66 -5.35 6.32
CA HIS A 42 20.99 -5.97 6.36
C HIS A 42 21.70 -5.77 7.69
N SER A 43 21.45 -4.65 8.39
CA SER A 43 22.05 -4.38 9.70
C SER A 43 21.47 -5.22 10.84
N ILE A 44 20.30 -5.84 10.66
CA ILE A 44 19.59 -6.59 11.71
C ILE A 44 20.04 -8.05 11.74
N ASP A 45 20.22 -8.63 12.93
CA ASP A 45 20.58 -10.06 13.07
C ASP A 45 19.50 -10.99 12.48
N THR A 46 19.89 -12.23 12.17
CA THR A 46 19.02 -13.18 11.46
C THR A 46 17.77 -13.59 12.26
N GLU A 47 17.86 -13.73 13.58
CA GLU A 47 16.74 -14.20 14.39
C GLU A 47 15.71 -13.08 14.59
N THR A 48 16.18 -11.86 14.86
CA THR A 48 15.35 -10.66 14.90
C THR A 48 14.70 -10.40 13.54
N LEU A 49 15.45 -10.54 12.45
CA LEU A 49 14.92 -10.34 11.10
C LEU A 49 13.83 -11.36 10.74
N LYS A 50 13.95 -12.63 11.16
CA LYS A 50 12.89 -13.64 11.03
C LYS A 50 11.62 -13.25 11.80
N ARG A 51 11.75 -12.71 13.02
CA ARG A 51 10.59 -12.25 13.79
C ARG A 51 9.89 -11.09 13.08
N ILE A 52 10.66 -10.12 12.57
CA ILE A 52 10.14 -9.00 11.78
C ILE A 52 9.41 -9.53 10.54
N TYR A 53 9.99 -10.48 9.83
CA TYR A 53 9.33 -11.15 8.69
C TYR A 53 7.97 -11.72 9.08
N TYR A 54 7.87 -12.48 10.18
CA TYR A 54 6.60 -13.03 10.62
C TYR A 54 5.58 -11.96 11.03
N CYS A 55 6.02 -10.88 11.67
CA CYS A 55 5.17 -9.72 11.94
C CYS A 55 4.62 -9.13 10.63
N MET A 56 5.47 -8.90 9.62
CA MET A 56 5.05 -8.35 8.34
C MET A 56 4.08 -9.27 7.59
N VAL A 57 4.31 -10.59 7.62
CA VAL A 57 3.39 -11.57 7.04
C VAL A 57 2.03 -11.55 7.76
N LYS A 58 2.05 -11.46 9.10
CA LYS A 58 0.83 -11.35 9.91
C LYS A 58 0.03 -10.10 9.54
N GLU A 59 0.68 -8.93 9.47
CA GLU A 59 0.02 -7.66 9.11
C GLU A 59 -0.48 -7.66 7.66
N LYS A 60 0.31 -8.16 6.69
CA LYS A 60 -0.12 -8.31 5.30
C LYS A 60 -1.38 -9.17 5.18
N ASN A 61 -1.45 -10.29 5.90
CA ASN A 61 -2.63 -11.16 5.90
C ASN A 61 -3.82 -10.51 6.63
N GLY A 62 -3.58 -9.82 7.75
CA GLY A 62 -4.61 -9.11 8.51
C GLY A 62 -5.25 -7.93 7.77
N SER A 63 -4.47 -7.21 6.96
CA SER A 63 -4.95 -6.10 6.12
C SER A 63 -6.12 -6.48 5.21
N GLY A 64 -6.23 -7.76 4.82
CA GLY A 64 -7.31 -8.28 3.98
C GLY A 64 -8.71 -8.16 4.59
N MET A 65 -8.83 -7.84 5.90
CA MET A 65 -10.10 -7.57 6.55
C MET A 65 -10.66 -6.17 6.28
N ILE A 66 -9.83 -5.20 5.87
CA ILE A 66 -10.26 -3.81 5.65
C ILE A 66 -11.36 -3.73 4.56
N PRO A 67 -11.24 -4.38 3.39
CA PRO A 67 -12.32 -4.40 2.39
C PRO A 67 -13.64 -4.96 2.93
N ILE A 68 -13.59 -5.93 3.85
CA ILE A 68 -14.78 -6.51 4.49
C ILE A 68 -15.46 -5.45 5.36
N LEU A 69 -14.71 -4.78 6.24
CA LEU A 69 -15.24 -3.71 7.09
C LEU A 69 -15.84 -2.57 6.26
N VAL A 70 -15.13 -2.14 5.21
CA VAL A 70 -15.61 -1.09 4.30
C VAL A 70 -16.90 -1.52 3.58
N SER A 71 -17.00 -2.79 3.17
CA SER A 71 -18.19 -3.33 2.51
C SER A 71 -19.43 -3.42 3.41
N THR A 72 -19.26 -3.37 4.74
CA THR A 72 -20.39 -3.37 5.69
C THR A 72 -20.99 -1.99 5.93
N ILE A 73 -20.27 -0.92 5.58
CA ILE A 73 -20.74 0.47 5.76
C ILE A 73 -22.05 0.74 5.00
N PRO A 74 -22.20 0.36 3.71
CA PRO A 74 -23.49 0.48 3.01
C PRO A 74 -24.63 -0.23 3.71
N TRP A 75 -24.41 -1.44 4.26
CA TRP A 75 -25.42 -2.19 4.98
C TRP A 75 -25.85 -1.50 6.28
N LEU A 76 -24.90 -0.89 6.98
CA LEU A 76 -25.18 -0.10 8.18
C LEU A 76 -26.01 1.14 7.84
N LEU A 77 -25.69 1.85 6.76
CA LEU A 77 -26.48 2.99 6.28
C LEU A 77 -27.91 2.58 5.89
N VAL A 78 -28.10 1.39 5.33
CA VAL A 78 -29.44 0.85 5.01
C VAL A 78 -30.24 0.57 6.28
N ILE A 79 -29.63 0.03 7.34
CA ILE A 79 -30.31 -0.24 8.62
C ILE A 79 -30.83 1.06 9.25
N PHE A 80 -30.06 2.14 9.16
CA PHE A 80 -30.44 3.45 9.69
C PHE A 80 -31.04 4.39 8.64
N ALA A 81 -31.52 3.85 7.51
CA ALA A 81 -31.93 4.65 6.36
C ALA A 81 -32.98 5.72 6.71
N LYS A 82 -33.92 5.43 7.62
CA LYS A 82 -34.96 6.38 8.01
C LYS A 82 -34.40 7.55 8.83
N GLN A 83 -33.58 7.26 9.85
CA GLN A 83 -32.92 8.28 10.66
C GLN A 83 -31.94 9.11 9.82
N LEU A 84 -31.23 8.45 8.91
CA LEU A 84 -30.33 9.09 7.95
C LEU A 84 -31.12 9.97 6.98
N GLN A 85 -32.29 9.50 6.52
CA GLN A 85 -33.15 10.25 5.62
C GLN A 85 -33.64 11.55 6.30
N ASP A 86 -34.14 11.44 7.53
CA ASP A 86 -34.63 12.57 8.30
C ASP A 86 -33.51 13.58 8.62
N PHE A 87 -32.27 13.12 8.81
CA PHE A 87 -31.12 13.99 9.07
C PHE A 87 -30.51 14.62 7.82
N VAL A 88 -30.39 13.85 6.73
CA VAL A 88 -29.63 14.23 5.52
C VAL A 88 -30.51 14.92 4.46
N PHE A 89 -31.81 14.60 4.43
CA PHE A 89 -32.76 15.10 3.42
C PHE A 89 -33.80 16.08 3.98
N GLN A 90 -33.61 16.58 5.20
CA GLN A 90 -34.44 17.66 5.73
C GLN A 90 -34.34 18.94 4.86
N ASP A 91 -35.47 19.62 4.70
CA ASP A 91 -35.60 20.97 4.11
C ASP A 91 -35.13 21.18 2.67
N HIS A 92 -35.23 20.17 1.79
CA HIS A 92 -34.78 20.27 0.38
C HIS A 92 -33.33 20.75 0.21
N SER A 93 -32.52 20.60 1.26
CA SER A 93 -31.15 21.07 1.31
C SER A 93 -30.22 20.18 0.48
N MET A 94 -29.16 20.75 -0.11
CA MET A 94 -28.11 19.99 -0.81
C MET A 94 -27.17 19.21 0.14
N VAL A 95 -27.47 19.13 1.44
CA VAL A 95 -26.69 18.38 2.44
C VAL A 95 -26.49 16.92 2.04
N TRP A 96 -27.46 16.29 1.37
CA TRP A 96 -27.33 14.92 0.86
C TRP A 96 -26.20 14.77 -0.18
N ALA A 97 -25.99 15.77 -1.03
CA ALA A 97 -24.95 15.73 -2.05
C ALA A 97 -23.56 15.81 -1.41
N ILE A 98 -23.42 16.67 -0.39
CA ILE A 98 -22.18 16.78 0.39
C ILE A 98 -21.90 15.46 1.12
N PHE A 99 -22.91 14.88 1.77
CA PHE A 99 -22.78 13.58 2.45
C PHE A 99 -22.34 12.47 1.49
N ALA A 100 -22.95 12.39 0.30
CA ALA A 100 -22.60 11.40 -0.71
C ALA A 100 -21.16 11.58 -1.22
N ILE A 101 -20.75 12.82 -1.50
CA ILE A 101 -19.39 13.13 -1.96
C ILE A 101 -18.35 12.77 -0.89
N ILE A 102 -18.58 13.16 0.37
CA ILE A 102 -17.69 12.83 1.48
C ILE A 102 -17.58 11.31 1.65
N SER A 103 -18.72 10.60 1.61
CA SER A 103 -18.75 9.14 1.72
C SER A 103 -17.97 8.47 0.60
N LEU A 104 -18.12 8.96 -0.64
CA LEU A 104 -17.36 8.45 -1.79
C LEU A 104 -15.86 8.69 -1.65
N ILE A 105 -15.45 9.88 -1.18
CA ILE A 105 -14.04 10.21 -0.95
C ILE A 105 -13.45 9.28 0.12
N ILE A 106 -14.15 9.07 1.24
CA ILE A 106 -13.71 8.18 2.31
C ILE A 106 -13.54 6.74 1.79
N LEU A 107 -14.52 6.24 1.03
CA LEU A 107 -14.47 4.90 0.43
C LEU A 107 -13.28 4.76 -0.52
N LEU A 108 -13.09 5.70 -1.44
CA LEU A 108 -11.98 5.69 -2.38
C LEU A 108 -10.64 5.74 -1.65
N TYR A 109 -10.51 6.63 -0.68
CA TYR A 109 -9.27 6.78 0.09
C TYR A 109 -8.94 5.54 0.91
N SER A 110 -9.95 4.92 1.53
CA SER A 110 -9.79 3.67 2.27
C SER A 110 -9.28 2.54 1.37
N VAL A 111 -9.83 2.42 0.17
CA VAL A 111 -9.39 1.42 -0.82
C VAL A 111 -7.95 1.71 -1.28
N ILE A 112 -7.62 2.96 -1.57
CA ILE A 112 -6.27 3.36 -2.00
C ILE A 112 -5.24 3.06 -0.91
N ILE A 113 -5.50 3.47 0.34
CA ILE A 113 -4.62 3.18 1.48
C ILE A 113 -4.44 1.68 1.63
N HIS A 114 -5.53 0.91 1.61
CA HIS A 114 -5.46 -0.55 1.77
C HIS A 114 -4.52 -1.20 0.75
N PHE A 115 -4.65 -0.84 -0.53
CA PHE A 115 -3.76 -1.37 -1.57
C PHE A 115 -2.33 -0.87 -1.44
N TYR A 116 -2.13 0.39 -1.02
CA TYR A 116 -0.82 0.97 -0.79
C TYR A 116 -0.07 0.26 0.34
N GLU A 117 -0.71 0.09 1.51
CA GLU A 117 -0.15 -0.64 2.65
C GLU A 117 0.18 -2.09 2.28
N LYS A 118 -0.73 -2.77 1.58
CA LYS A 118 -0.51 -4.13 1.11
C LYS A 118 0.68 -4.24 0.15
N SER A 119 0.85 -3.24 -0.72
CA SER A 119 1.98 -3.20 -1.66
C SER A 119 3.31 -3.00 -0.93
N TRP A 120 3.36 -2.10 0.06
CA TRP A 120 4.56 -1.88 0.88
C TRP A 120 4.91 -3.09 1.73
N ALA A 121 3.94 -3.69 2.41
CA ALA A 121 4.17 -4.91 3.18
C ALA A 121 4.76 -6.02 2.29
N ALA A 122 4.31 -6.14 1.04
CA ALA A 122 4.89 -7.09 0.10
C ALA A 122 6.36 -6.77 -0.24
N VAL A 123 6.70 -5.50 -0.49
CA VAL A 123 8.09 -5.07 -0.75
C VAL A 123 9.01 -5.41 0.43
N HIS A 124 8.62 -5.05 1.65
CA HIS A 124 9.41 -5.35 2.85
C HIS A 124 9.59 -6.87 3.05
N ILE A 125 8.54 -7.66 2.85
CA ILE A 125 8.59 -9.13 2.93
C ILE A 125 9.59 -9.71 1.93
N GLU A 126 9.53 -9.29 0.66
CA GLU A 126 10.43 -9.78 -0.40
C GLU A 126 11.90 -9.42 -0.10
N ILE A 127 12.16 -8.19 0.35
CA ILE A 127 13.51 -7.76 0.75
C ILE A 127 14.04 -8.63 1.88
N ILE A 128 13.25 -8.82 2.94
CA ILE A 128 13.67 -9.62 4.10
C ILE A 128 13.92 -11.08 3.68
N GLN A 129 13.06 -11.66 2.83
CA GLN A 129 13.25 -13.02 2.33
C GLN A 129 14.53 -13.16 1.50
N ALA A 130 14.83 -12.18 0.65
CA ALA A 130 16.06 -12.16 -0.13
C ALA A 130 17.30 -12.16 0.78
N ILE A 131 17.33 -11.29 1.80
CA ILE A 131 18.44 -11.19 2.77
C ILE A 131 18.59 -12.50 3.56
N LEU A 132 17.49 -13.08 4.05
CA LEU A 132 17.53 -14.35 4.78
C LEU A 132 18.03 -15.51 3.89
N LYS A 133 17.68 -15.53 2.61
CA LYS A 133 18.15 -16.53 1.64
C LYS A 133 19.63 -16.37 1.33
N GLU A 134 20.10 -15.15 1.16
CA GLU A 134 21.51 -14.81 0.96
C GLU A 134 22.35 -15.31 2.14
N ARG A 135 21.96 -14.97 3.38
CA ARG A 135 22.66 -15.40 4.60
C ARG A 135 22.72 -16.91 4.77
N LYS A 136 21.64 -17.63 4.44
CA LYS A 136 21.62 -19.10 4.49
C LYS A 136 22.58 -19.73 3.48
N THR A 137 22.66 -19.16 2.28
CA THR A 137 23.55 -19.66 1.22
C THR A 137 25.02 -19.37 1.53
N GLY A 138 25.31 -18.23 2.18
CA GLY A 138 26.65 -17.87 2.64
C GLY A 138 27.17 -18.71 3.81
N GLN A 139 26.29 -19.35 4.60
CA GLN A 139 26.66 -20.27 5.68
C GLN A 139 26.95 -21.71 5.22
N GLN A 140 26.73 -22.02 3.93
CA GLN A 140 26.99 -23.35 3.33
C GLN A 140 28.28 -23.39 2.48
N LYS A 141 29.06 -22.31 2.45
CA LYS A 141 30.41 -22.27 1.87
C LYS A 141 31.44 -22.19 2.99
#